data_AF-A0A0F2LCN6-F1
#
_entry.id   AF-A0A0F2LCN6-F1
#
_cell.length_a   1.000
_cell.length_b   1.000
_cell.length_c   1.000
_cell.angle_alpha   90.00
_cell.angle_beta   90.00
_cell.angle_gamma   90.00
#
_symmetry.space_group_name_H-M   'P 1'
#
loop_
_entity.id
_entity.type
_entity.pdbx_description
1 polymer ?
#
loop_
_entity_poly.entity_id
_entity_poly.type
_entity_poly.pdbx_seq_one_letter_code
_entity_poly.pdbx_strand_id
1 'polypeptide(L)'
;MKTLRPKIPLDGFWRFALDPKGVGEAEGWYRGVPGGEAVYVPASWNEQNPEWDQYGGIAWYQRDFYAYPELAGKLAWAVFEGAGYRAKVWLNGEYIGGHEGSFTAFRLKAPVKPGENRLVVEIDNTLTKDAVPPGEGFNETYFDFFHYGGIHRPVYIEFTSDKYIEDLVIETSHLGDLSISVSASCQGECRIKAKLLDDGREAARFEVPVKGGRGQYRGRVEGVRPWSPEDPKLYELRVELYWGDALADAVYERVGFRTFEVRGRELYLNGRPIFLAGVNRHEDFPAFGRRLPGPALIRDFHLMKRLGVNAFRTSHYPYSEEHLDLADEMGFLVILEAPIVGVREEHFKDRAYLERAKAVLAEMIKQHRNRPSVV
;
A
#
# COMPACT_ATOMS: atom_id res chain seq x y z
N MET A 1 -1.15 -7.29 3.55
CA MET A 1 -0.39 -8.22 4.41
C MET A 1 0.93 -7.64 4.82
N LYS A 2 1.18 -7.65 6.13
CA LYS A 2 2.47 -7.26 6.71
C LYS A 2 3.41 -8.45 6.71
N THR A 3 4.70 -8.18 6.64
CA THR A 3 5.72 -9.22 6.43
C THR A 3 6.74 -9.22 7.56
N LEU A 4 7.25 -10.39 7.92
CA LEU A 4 8.40 -10.56 8.82
C LEU A 4 9.70 -10.80 8.03
N ARG A 5 9.71 -10.33 6.78
CA ARG A 5 10.77 -10.56 5.82
C ARG A 5 11.90 -9.55 6.03
N PRO A 6 13.17 -9.93 5.78
CA PRO A 6 14.26 -8.97 5.76
C PRO A 6 13.99 -7.86 4.74
N LYS A 7 14.25 -6.61 5.15
CA LYS A 7 14.08 -5.43 4.32
C LYS A 7 15.31 -4.54 4.39
N ILE A 8 15.65 -3.91 3.27
CA ILE A 8 16.56 -2.76 3.22
C ILE A 8 15.71 -1.53 2.93
N PRO A 9 15.43 -0.65 3.93
CA PRO A 9 14.70 0.58 3.70
C PRO A 9 15.54 1.53 2.84
N LEU A 10 14.89 2.21 1.89
CA LEU A 10 15.52 3.14 0.97
C LEU A 10 15.08 4.59 1.20
N ASP A 11 14.27 4.85 2.23
CA ASP A 11 13.89 6.21 2.63
C ASP A 11 15.12 7.07 2.94
N GLY A 12 15.00 8.38 2.69
CA GLY A 12 16.06 9.37 2.91
C GLY A 12 16.35 10.19 1.66
N PHE A 13 17.58 10.70 1.56
CA PHE A 13 18.01 11.50 0.42
C PHE A 13 18.36 10.64 -0.80
N TRP A 14 17.73 10.98 -1.92
CA TRP A 14 17.97 10.44 -3.24
C TRP A 14 18.58 11.52 -4.12
N ARG A 15 19.37 11.12 -5.10
CA ARG A 15 19.78 12.02 -6.18
C ARG A 15 18.59 12.23 -7.10
N PHE A 16 18.42 13.45 -7.59
CA PHE A 16 17.24 13.86 -8.34
C PHE A 16 17.60 14.73 -9.55
N ALA A 17 16.82 14.58 -10.62
CA ALA A 17 16.85 15.48 -11.76
C ALA A 17 15.49 15.55 -12.46
N LEU A 18 15.05 16.76 -12.79
CA LEU A 18 13.92 16.96 -13.69
C LEU A 18 14.33 16.69 -15.14
N ASP A 19 13.43 16.13 -15.92
CA ASP A 19 13.60 15.83 -17.34
C ASP A 19 12.45 16.46 -18.17
N PRO A 20 12.37 17.81 -18.22
CA PRO A 20 11.31 18.51 -18.94
C PRO A 20 11.29 18.23 -20.45
N LYS A 21 12.37 17.67 -21.01
CA LYS A 21 12.48 17.35 -22.44
C LYS A 21 12.26 15.86 -22.74
N GLY A 22 12.09 15.02 -21.72
CA GLY A 22 11.93 13.57 -21.86
C GLY A 22 13.11 12.90 -22.57
N VAL A 23 14.34 13.35 -22.33
CA VAL A 23 15.54 12.82 -22.99
C VAL A 23 16.28 11.79 -22.14
N GLY A 24 15.96 11.68 -20.86
CA GLY A 24 16.76 10.96 -19.88
C GLY A 24 16.93 9.48 -20.20
N GLU A 25 15.89 8.81 -20.69
CA GLU A 25 15.99 7.41 -21.07
C GLU A 25 16.91 7.23 -22.29
N ALA A 26 16.77 8.09 -23.31
CA ALA A 26 17.60 8.06 -24.52
C ALA A 26 19.07 8.39 -24.22
N GLU A 27 19.33 9.27 -23.25
CA GLU A 27 20.66 9.64 -22.77
C GLU A 27 21.24 8.67 -21.72
N GLY A 28 20.47 7.65 -21.31
CA GLY A 28 20.98 6.61 -20.41
C GLY A 28 20.98 6.96 -18.92
N TRP A 29 20.13 7.89 -18.47
CA TRP A 29 20.03 8.32 -17.07
C TRP A 29 19.67 7.17 -16.11
N TYR A 30 19.07 6.09 -16.62
CA TYR A 30 18.84 4.84 -15.88
C TYR A 30 20.12 4.15 -15.36
N ARG A 31 21.31 4.55 -15.85
CA ARG A 31 22.62 4.08 -15.33
C ARG A 31 23.20 5.04 -14.27
N GLY A 32 22.72 6.27 -14.25
CA GLY A 32 23.18 7.33 -13.37
C GLY A 32 22.46 8.63 -13.69
N VAL A 33 21.70 9.14 -12.71
CA VAL A 33 20.94 10.39 -12.87
C VAL A 33 21.94 11.56 -12.90
N PRO A 34 21.89 12.42 -13.94
CA PRO A 34 22.77 13.58 -14.03
C PRO A 34 22.33 14.64 -13.02
N GLY A 35 23.21 15.60 -12.75
CA GLY A 35 22.92 16.61 -11.74
C GLY A 35 23.06 16.07 -10.31
N GLY A 36 23.13 17.00 -9.36
CA GLY A 36 23.51 16.76 -7.97
C GLY A 36 22.49 17.27 -6.98
N GLU A 37 21.24 17.46 -7.40
CA GLU A 37 20.18 17.86 -6.48
C GLU A 37 19.76 16.67 -5.62
N ALA A 38 19.43 16.96 -4.38
CA ALA A 38 18.90 15.99 -3.44
C ALA A 38 17.40 16.19 -3.31
N VAL A 39 16.67 15.08 -3.24
CA VAL A 39 15.26 15.03 -2.89
C VAL A 39 15.09 14.03 -1.75
N TYR A 40 14.17 14.31 -0.83
CA TYR A 40 13.80 13.37 0.22
C TYR A 40 12.67 12.46 -0.25
N VAL A 41 12.83 11.16 -0.01
CA VAL A 41 11.81 10.13 -0.23
C VAL A 41 11.50 9.48 1.11
N PRO A 42 10.21 9.33 1.50
CA PRO A 42 9.02 9.68 0.75
C PRO A 42 8.55 11.13 0.95
N ALA A 43 8.20 11.81 -0.15
CA ALA A 43 7.53 13.11 -0.20
C ALA A 43 7.17 13.49 -1.65
N SER A 44 6.29 14.47 -1.83
CA SER A 44 6.08 15.10 -3.14
C SER A 44 7.28 15.98 -3.50
N TRP A 45 7.75 15.96 -4.76
CA TRP A 45 8.87 16.83 -5.16
C TRP A 45 8.48 18.31 -5.16
N ASN A 46 7.21 18.63 -5.47
CA ASN A 46 6.74 20.00 -5.62
C ASN A 46 6.88 20.83 -4.34
N GLU A 47 7.00 20.21 -3.18
CA GLU A 47 7.08 20.88 -1.87
C GLU A 47 8.50 21.02 -1.33
N GLN A 48 9.51 20.55 -2.09
CA GLN A 48 10.90 20.45 -1.61
C GLN A 48 11.83 21.50 -2.21
N ASN A 49 11.47 22.08 -3.35
CA ASN A 49 12.21 23.17 -3.98
C ASN A 49 11.20 24.12 -4.64
N PRO A 50 11.20 25.42 -4.31
CA PRO A 50 10.32 26.42 -4.91
C PRO A 50 10.37 26.49 -6.45
N GLU A 51 11.48 26.09 -7.07
CA GLU A 51 11.60 26.04 -8.53
C GLU A 51 10.77 24.89 -9.16
N TRP A 52 10.34 23.92 -8.36
CA TRP A 52 9.58 22.75 -8.78
C TRP A 52 8.10 22.81 -8.41
N ASP A 53 7.65 23.88 -7.73
CA ASP A 53 6.28 24.05 -7.26
C ASP A 53 5.29 23.77 -8.39
N GLN A 54 5.51 24.31 -9.58
CA GLN A 54 4.60 24.17 -10.72
C GLN A 54 5.03 23.11 -11.74
N TYR A 55 5.97 22.23 -11.35
CA TYR A 55 6.49 21.21 -12.26
C TYR A 55 5.56 19.99 -12.34
N GLY A 56 5.02 19.77 -13.54
CA GLY A 56 4.45 18.50 -13.99
C GLY A 56 5.23 17.98 -15.20
N GLY A 57 5.67 16.73 -15.15
CA GLY A 57 6.49 16.10 -16.18
C GLY A 57 7.25 14.88 -15.66
N ILE A 58 8.40 14.63 -16.27
CA ILE A 58 9.26 13.48 -16.00
C ILE A 58 10.36 13.88 -15.03
N ALA A 59 10.56 13.10 -13.97
CA ALA A 59 11.68 13.27 -13.04
C ALA A 59 12.36 11.94 -12.73
N TRP A 60 13.66 12.01 -12.51
CA TRP A 60 14.50 10.86 -12.25
C TRP A 60 15.04 10.87 -10.83
N TYR A 61 15.00 9.71 -10.20
CA TYR A 61 15.43 9.45 -8.84
C TYR A 61 16.53 8.38 -8.85
N GLN A 62 17.58 8.54 -8.04
CA GLN A 62 18.60 7.52 -7.85
C GLN A 62 18.93 7.32 -6.37
N ARG A 63 18.99 6.05 -5.96
CA ARG A 63 19.46 5.62 -4.65
C ARG A 63 20.41 4.44 -4.77
N ASP A 64 21.59 4.61 -4.20
CA ASP A 64 22.54 3.51 -4.03
C ASP A 64 22.32 2.86 -2.66
N PHE A 65 22.42 1.54 -2.59
CA PHE A 65 22.24 0.76 -1.36
C PHE A 65 23.17 -0.45 -1.33
N TYR A 66 23.46 -0.95 -0.12
CA TYR A 66 24.32 -2.11 0.08
C TYR A 66 23.48 -3.32 0.47
N ALA A 67 23.60 -4.42 -0.29
CA ALA A 67 22.99 -5.69 0.03
C ALA A 67 24.02 -6.61 0.69
N TYR A 68 23.80 -6.95 1.97
CA TYR A 68 24.72 -7.76 2.74
C TYR A 68 24.81 -9.20 2.19
N PRO A 69 26.00 -9.85 2.22
CA PRO A 69 26.20 -11.20 1.69
C PRO A 69 25.25 -12.27 2.23
N GLU A 70 24.72 -12.12 3.44
CA GLU A 70 23.76 -13.04 4.07
C GLU A 70 22.41 -13.09 3.35
N LEU A 71 22.13 -12.10 2.50
CA LEU A 71 20.94 -12.04 1.65
C LEU A 71 21.15 -12.73 0.30
N ALA A 72 22.37 -13.19 0.00
CA ALA A 72 22.66 -13.91 -1.25
C ALA A 72 21.78 -15.18 -1.38
N GLY A 73 21.30 -15.43 -2.59
CA GLY A 73 20.43 -16.58 -2.90
C GLY A 73 18.95 -16.41 -2.51
N LYS A 74 18.58 -15.33 -1.83
CA LYS A 74 17.17 -14.96 -1.62
C LYS A 74 16.59 -14.32 -2.89
N LEU A 75 15.28 -14.45 -3.07
CA LEU A 75 14.54 -13.61 -4.02
C LEU A 75 14.43 -12.22 -3.41
N ALA A 76 14.64 -11.18 -4.22
CA ALA A 76 14.48 -9.80 -3.80
C ALA A 76 13.39 -9.09 -4.61
N TRP A 77 12.71 -8.17 -3.96
CA TRP A 77 11.58 -7.41 -4.49
C TRP A 77 11.82 -5.93 -4.21
N ALA A 78 11.83 -5.10 -5.25
CA ALA A 78 11.73 -3.66 -5.08
C ALA A 78 10.26 -3.33 -4.81
N VAL A 79 9.95 -2.81 -3.63
CA VAL A 79 8.60 -2.48 -3.21
C VAL A 79 8.47 -0.98 -3.07
N PHE A 80 7.45 -0.43 -3.72
CA PHE A 80 7.04 0.95 -3.63
C PHE A 80 5.64 0.96 -3.05
N GLU A 81 5.44 1.66 -1.93
CA GLU A 81 4.10 1.72 -1.30
C GLU A 81 3.16 2.72 -1.98
N GLY A 82 3.71 3.59 -2.84
CA GLY A 82 2.99 4.60 -3.62
C GLY A 82 3.95 5.57 -4.27
N ALA A 83 4.04 5.52 -5.61
CA ALA A 83 4.88 6.38 -6.42
C ALA A 83 4.17 6.62 -7.75
N GLY A 84 4.06 7.88 -8.20
CA GLY A 84 3.36 8.12 -9.45
C GLY A 84 3.38 9.56 -9.97
N TYR A 85 2.74 9.80 -11.11
CA TYR A 85 1.68 8.94 -11.68
C TYR A 85 2.13 7.66 -12.42
N ARG A 86 3.12 7.72 -13.31
CA ARG A 86 3.71 6.53 -13.96
C ARG A 86 5.14 6.33 -13.47
N ALA A 87 5.47 5.10 -13.07
CA ALA A 87 6.80 4.74 -12.61
C ALA A 87 7.47 3.75 -13.57
N LYS A 88 8.74 3.97 -13.89
CA LYS A 88 9.63 2.99 -14.51
C LYS A 88 10.85 2.80 -13.61
N VAL A 89 11.28 1.55 -13.44
CA VAL A 89 12.29 1.19 -12.45
C VAL A 89 13.41 0.39 -13.09
N TRP A 90 14.65 0.77 -12.76
CA TRP A 90 15.87 0.08 -13.14
C TRP A 90 16.69 -0.26 -11.91
N LEU A 91 17.31 -1.44 -11.95
CA LEU A 91 18.29 -1.86 -10.96
C LEU A 91 19.61 -2.15 -11.68
N ASN A 92 20.68 -1.49 -11.24
CA ASN A 92 22.02 -1.64 -11.83
C ASN A 92 22.05 -1.41 -13.35
N GLY A 93 21.20 -0.51 -13.85
CA GLY A 93 21.05 -0.19 -15.27
C GLY A 93 20.13 -1.12 -16.07
N GLU A 94 19.56 -2.16 -15.46
CA GLU A 94 18.60 -3.07 -16.12
C GLU A 94 17.17 -2.71 -15.75
N TYR A 95 16.27 -2.63 -16.74
CA TYR A 95 14.86 -2.36 -16.51
C TYR A 95 14.19 -3.55 -15.81
N ILE A 96 13.53 -3.31 -14.68
CA ILE A 96 12.87 -4.36 -13.87
C ILE A 96 11.34 -4.27 -13.86
N GLY A 97 10.76 -3.21 -14.46
CA GLY A 97 9.32 -3.03 -14.61
C GLY A 97 8.84 -1.62 -14.28
N GLY A 98 7.53 -1.46 -14.18
CA GLY A 98 6.88 -0.19 -13.92
C GLY A 98 5.45 -0.35 -13.38
N HIS A 99 4.81 0.77 -13.07
CA HIS A 99 3.45 0.84 -12.53
C HIS A 99 2.76 2.14 -12.95
N GLU A 100 1.43 2.11 -13.07
CA GLU A 100 0.59 3.27 -13.34
C GLU A 100 -0.39 3.47 -12.18
N GLY A 101 -0.35 4.64 -11.55
CA GLY A 101 -1.13 5.02 -10.37
C GLY A 101 -0.24 5.44 -9.19
N SER A 102 -0.60 6.52 -8.49
CA SER A 102 0.29 7.10 -7.45
C SER A 102 0.11 6.52 -6.03
N PHE A 103 -0.98 5.81 -5.77
CA PHE A 103 -1.50 5.61 -4.41
C PHE A 103 -1.61 4.15 -3.97
N THR A 104 -1.28 3.20 -4.84
CA THR A 104 -1.32 1.77 -4.54
C THR A 104 0.10 1.22 -4.56
N ALA A 105 0.38 0.29 -3.65
CA ALA A 105 1.68 -0.36 -3.61
C ALA A 105 1.88 -1.29 -4.81
N PHE A 106 3.10 -1.36 -5.33
CA PHE A 106 3.52 -2.33 -6.32
C PHE A 106 4.88 -2.93 -5.95
N ARG A 107 5.14 -4.14 -6.46
CA ARG A 107 6.41 -4.84 -6.25
C ARG A 107 6.95 -5.39 -7.56
N LEU A 108 8.25 -5.27 -7.75
CA LEU A 108 8.98 -5.74 -8.93
C LEU A 108 10.08 -6.72 -8.50
N LYS A 109 10.26 -7.80 -9.25
CA LYS A 109 11.39 -8.71 -9.00
C LYS A 109 12.69 -7.96 -9.24
N ALA A 110 13.56 -7.94 -8.25
CA ALA A 110 14.79 -7.17 -8.25
C ALA A 110 16.01 -8.12 -8.20
N PRO A 111 16.81 -8.26 -9.28
CA PRO A 111 18.02 -9.09 -9.28
C PRO A 111 19.17 -8.40 -8.51
N VAL A 112 18.99 -8.24 -7.21
CA VAL A 112 19.97 -7.62 -6.29
C VAL A 112 21.23 -8.47 -6.21
N LYS A 113 22.39 -7.82 -6.32
CA LYS A 113 23.71 -8.45 -6.20
C LYS A 113 24.26 -8.21 -4.79
N PRO A 114 25.05 -9.12 -4.20
CA PRO A 114 25.79 -8.81 -2.98
C PRO A 114 26.69 -7.59 -3.18
N GLY A 115 26.76 -6.71 -2.18
CA GLY A 115 27.50 -5.46 -2.26
C GLY A 115 26.64 -4.29 -2.73
N GLU A 116 27.25 -3.35 -3.45
CA GLU A 116 26.60 -2.13 -3.92
C GLU A 116 25.61 -2.39 -5.05
N ASN A 117 24.44 -1.76 -4.94
CA ASN A 117 23.42 -1.74 -5.96
C ASN A 117 22.91 -0.32 -6.15
N ARG A 118 22.45 -0.02 -7.36
CA ARG A 118 21.86 1.26 -7.73
C ARG A 118 20.43 1.06 -8.19
N LEU A 119 19.48 1.68 -7.52
CA LEU A 119 18.09 1.77 -7.94
C LEU A 119 17.89 3.13 -8.62
N VAL A 120 17.35 3.12 -9.85
CA VAL A 120 16.95 4.33 -10.57
C VAL A 120 15.47 4.24 -10.91
N VAL A 121 14.75 5.33 -10.72
CA VAL A 121 13.31 5.41 -10.95
C VAL A 121 13.01 6.66 -11.77
N GLU A 122 12.28 6.49 -12.86
CA GLU A 122 11.66 7.58 -13.60
C GLU A 122 10.20 7.68 -13.12
N ILE A 123 9.76 8.87 -12.76
CA ILE A 123 8.38 9.18 -12.43
C ILE A 123 7.87 10.23 -13.41
N ASP A 124 6.76 9.93 -14.08
CA ASP A 124 6.04 10.84 -14.98
C ASP A 124 4.67 11.17 -14.36
N ASN A 125 4.47 12.42 -13.94
CA ASN A 125 3.16 12.92 -13.49
C ASN A 125 2.48 13.80 -14.54
N THR A 126 2.82 13.65 -15.82
CA THR A 126 2.10 14.31 -16.92
C THR A 126 0.66 13.83 -16.94
N LEU A 127 -0.26 14.73 -16.59
CA LEU A 127 -1.68 14.43 -16.53
C LEU A 127 -2.27 14.32 -17.95
N THR A 128 -3.08 13.28 -18.17
CA THR A 128 -3.76 13.06 -19.46
C THR A 128 -5.26 12.88 -19.25
N LYS A 129 -6.04 13.09 -20.31
CA LYS A 129 -7.51 12.97 -20.27
C LYS A 129 -7.97 11.56 -19.94
N ASP A 130 -7.11 10.57 -20.15
CA ASP A 130 -7.38 9.15 -19.93
C ASP A 130 -6.69 8.60 -18.67
N ALA A 131 -6.02 9.45 -17.87
CA ALA A 131 -5.42 9.08 -16.58
C ALA A 131 -6.48 8.89 -15.49
N VAL A 132 -6.13 8.22 -14.40
CA VAL A 132 -7.00 8.03 -13.23
C VAL A 132 -6.35 8.68 -12.00
N PRO A 133 -6.75 9.91 -11.60
CA PRO A 133 -7.85 10.72 -12.15
C PRO A 133 -7.47 11.50 -13.43
N PRO A 134 -8.45 11.90 -14.26
CA PRO A 134 -8.21 12.59 -15.53
C PRO A 134 -8.00 14.12 -15.39
N GLY A 135 -7.32 14.70 -16.38
CA GLY A 135 -7.23 16.15 -16.60
C GLY A 135 -6.54 16.49 -17.93
N GLU A 136 -6.36 17.78 -18.23
CA GLU A 136 -5.74 18.25 -19.48
C GLU A 136 -4.32 18.77 -19.30
N GLY A 137 -3.90 18.98 -18.07
CA GLY A 137 -2.56 19.47 -17.72
C GLY A 137 -2.41 19.66 -16.22
N PHE A 138 -1.19 19.98 -15.79
CA PHE A 138 -0.86 20.12 -14.36
C PHE A 138 -1.77 21.10 -13.61
N ASN A 139 -2.14 22.21 -14.26
CA ASN A 139 -3.05 23.23 -13.74
C ASN A 139 -4.45 23.21 -14.40
N GLU A 140 -4.76 22.16 -15.17
CA GLU A 140 -6.03 21.96 -15.86
C GLU A 140 -6.61 20.60 -15.45
N THR A 141 -6.81 20.41 -14.15
CA THR A 141 -7.30 19.17 -13.56
C THR A 141 -8.83 19.09 -13.63
N TYR A 142 -9.39 17.88 -13.58
CA TYR A 142 -10.84 17.69 -13.37
C TYR A 142 -11.19 17.44 -11.90
N PHE A 143 -10.26 17.72 -10.99
CA PHE A 143 -10.34 17.45 -9.56
C PHE A 143 -9.75 18.61 -8.76
N ASP A 144 -10.26 18.83 -7.55
CA ASP A 144 -9.96 19.99 -6.70
C ASP A 144 -8.88 19.70 -5.65
N PHE A 145 -7.75 19.16 -6.10
CA PHE A 145 -6.55 19.01 -5.29
C PHE A 145 -5.30 19.09 -6.15
N PHE A 146 -4.19 19.53 -5.56
CA PHE A 146 -2.94 19.72 -6.28
C PHE A 146 -2.39 18.39 -6.84
N HIS A 147 -1.95 18.35 -8.10
CA HIS A 147 -1.44 17.14 -8.77
C HIS A 147 0.04 16.86 -8.46
N TYR A 148 0.35 16.68 -7.17
CA TYR A 148 1.71 16.35 -6.73
C TYR A 148 2.29 15.15 -7.50
N GLY A 149 3.57 15.26 -7.86
CA GLY A 149 4.34 14.13 -8.37
C GLY A 149 5.40 13.65 -7.37
N GLY A 150 5.82 12.39 -7.54
CA GLY A 150 6.98 11.84 -6.85
C GLY A 150 6.74 10.46 -6.25
N ILE A 151 7.63 10.13 -5.31
CA ILE A 151 7.57 8.90 -4.53
C ILE A 151 7.00 9.27 -3.16
N HIS A 152 5.67 9.16 -3.03
CA HIS A 152 4.92 9.68 -1.88
C HIS A 152 4.98 8.78 -0.64
N ARG A 153 5.39 7.53 -0.80
CA ARG A 153 5.41 6.51 0.27
C ARG A 153 6.69 5.69 0.26
N PRO A 154 7.01 5.00 1.37
CA PRO A 154 8.28 4.29 1.53
C PRO A 154 8.65 3.38 0.37
N VAL A 155 9.96 3.26 0.17
CA VAL A 155 10.57 2.34 -0.79
C VAL A 155 11.52 1.43 -0.04
N TYR A 156 11.48 0.14 -0.34
CA TYR A 156 12.40 -0.82 0.26
C TYR A 156 12.66 -2.01 -0.66
N ILE A 157 13.80 -2.67 -0.43
CA ILE A 157 14.06 -4.00 -0.99
C ILE A 157 13.64 -5.04 0.04
N GLU A 158 12.65 -5.87 -0.28
CA GLU A 158 12.21 -6.99 0.54
C GLU A 158 12.78 -8.31 0.03
N PHE A 159 13.21 -9.20 0.93
CA PHE A 159 13.79 -10.49 0.58
C PHE A 159 12.93 -11.66 1.05
N THR A 160 12.69 -12.63 0.16
CA THR A 160 11.98 -13.87 0.45
C THR A 160 12.83 -15.09 0.11
N SER A 161 12.48 -16.25 0.65
CA SER A 161 12.93 -17.50 0.03
C SER A 161 12.21 -17.68 -1.33
N ASP A 162 12.57 -18.73 -2.06
CA ASP A 162 11.84 -19.15 -3.26
C ASP A 162 10.49 -19.81 -2.94
N LYS A 163 10.18 -20.02 -1.64
CA LYS A 163 8.89 -20.52 -1.15
C LYS A 163 8.25 -19.47 -0.26
N TYR A 164 7.27 -18.73 -0.76
CA TYR A 164 6.76 -17.56 -0.06
C TYR A 164 5.25 -17.39 -0.20
N ILE A 165 4.63 -16.74 0.77
CA ILE A 165 3.21 -16.39 0.75
C ILE A 165 3.03 -15.21 -0.22
N GLU A 166 2.12 -15.38 -1.18
CA GLU A 166 1.82 -14.40 -2.22
C GLU A 166 0.64 -13.51 -1.84
N ASP A 167 -0.40 -14.09 -1.24
CA ASP A 167 -1.63 -13.39 -0.88
C ASP A 167 -2.30 -14.02 0.36
N LEU A 168 -2.97 -13.18 1.16
CA LEU A 168 -3.69 -13.57 2.36
C LEU A 168 -5.03 -12.83 2.42
N VAL A 169 -6.13 -13.56 2.47
CA VAL A 169 -7.50 -13.05 2.66
C VAL A 169 -8.01 -13.55 4.00
N ILE A 170 -8.53 -12.64 4.81
CA ILE A 170 -9.10 -12.94 6.12
C ILE A 170 -10.52 -12.37 6.16
N GLU A 171 -11.49 -13.21 6.50
CA GLU A 171 -12.86 -12.78 6.75
C GLU A 171 -13.22 -13.14 8.19
N THR A 172 -13.82 -12.21 8.92
CA THR A 172 -14.24 -12.42 10.30
C THR A 172 -15.69 -12.03 10.53
N SER A 173 -16.28 -12.57 11.60
CA SER A 173 -17.53 -12.05 12.16
C SER A 173 -17.34 -11.61 13.61
N HIS A 174 -18.21 -10.73 14.08
CA HIS A 174 -18.26 -10.34 15.50
C HIS A 174 -18.64 -11.50 16.45
N LEU A 175 -19.04 -12.65 15.91
CA LEU A 175 -19.36 -13.88 16.66
C LEU A 175 -18.19 -14.88 16.67
N GLY A 176 -17.03 -14.49 16.13
CA GLY A 176 -15.81 -15.32 16.14
C GLY A 176 -15.63 -16.20 14.92
N ASP A 177 -16.49 -16.13 13.90
CA ASP A 177 -16.24 -16.87 12.66
C ASP A 177 -14.95 -16.34 12.00
N LEU A 178 -14.12 -17.24 11.48
CA LEU A 178 -12.83 -16.95 10.87
C LEU A 178 -12.66 -17.77 9.58
N SER A 179 -12.43 -17.06 8.48
CA SER A 179 -12.06 -17.60 7.18
C SER A 179 -10.65 -17.14 6.84
N ILE A 180 -9.77 -18.06 6.46
CA ILE A 180 -8.40 -17.78 6.02
C ILE A 180 -8.24 -18.38 4.64
N SER A 181 -7.90 -17.56 3.64
CA SER A 181 -7.47 -18.03 2.32
C SER A 181 -6.05 -17.55 2.04
N VAL A 182 -5.18 -18.48 1.69
CA VAL A 182 -3.76 -18.20 1.42
C VAL A 182 -3.39 -18.68 0.02
N SER A 183 -2.67 -17.85 -0.73
CA SER A 183 -1.91 -18.29 -1.89
C SER A 183 -0.42 -18.17 -1.61
N ALA A 184 0.34 -19.18 -1.99
CA ALA A 184 1.76 -19.29 -1.77
C ALA A 184 2.45 -19.86 -3.01
N SER A 185 3.62 -19.32 -3.31
CA SER A 185 4.57 -19.92 -4.23
C SER A 185 5.23 -21.09 -3.51
N CYS A 186 4.74 -22.30 -3.71
CA CYS A 186 5.37 -23.51 -3.20
C CYS A 186 5.16 -24.65 -4.22
N GLN A 187 6.25 -25.18 -4.81
CA GLN A 187 6.17 -26.35 -5.68
C GLN A 187 6.43 -27.61 -4.84
N GLY A 188 5.37 -28.33 -4.48
CA GLY A 188 5.42 -29.59 -3.71
C GLY A 188 4.66 -29.52 -2.38
N GLU A 189 5.00 -30.40 -1.43
CA GLU A 189 4.32 -30.50 -0.14
C GLU A 189 4.75 -29.37 0.82
N CYS A 190 3.95 -28.30 0.85
CA CYS A 190 4.10 -27.23 1.83
C CYS A 190 2.96 -27.26 2.87
N ARG A 191 3.27 -26.86 4.11
CA ARG A 191 2.29 -26.80 5.21
C ARG A 191 2.11 -25.35 5.64
N ILE A 192 0.88 -24.92 5.85
CA ILE A 192 0.58 -23.59 6.38
C ILE A 192 -0.02 -23.73 7.77
N LYS A 193 0.55 -22.99 8.72
CA LYS A 193 0.06 -22.87 10.09
C LYS A 193 -0.32 -21.42 10.33
N ALA A 194 -1.46 -21.21 10.98
CA ALA A 194 -1.89 -19.89 11.41
C ALA A 194 -2.02 -19.85 12.94
N LYS A 195 -1.61 -18.75 13.54
CA LYS A 195 -1.72 -18.49 14.99
C LYS A 195 -2.42 -17.16 15.18
N LEU A 196 -3.48 -17.16 15.98
CA LEU A 196 -4.10 -15.93 16.45
C LEU A 196 -3.43 -15.53 17.77
N LEU A 197 -2.89 -14.33 17.83
CA LEU A 197 -2.23 -13.78 19.00
C LEU A 197 -3.09 -12.65 19.58
N ASP A 198 -3.27 -12.68 20.90
CA ASP A 198 -3.88 -11.65 21.70
C ASP A 198 -2.81 -11.04 22.61
N ASP A 199 -2.44 -9.79 22.35
CA ASP A 199 -1.36 -9.07 23.05
C ASP A 199 -0.07 -9.90 23.17
N GLY A 200 0.29 -10.57 22.06
CA GLY A 200 1.47 -11.43 21.93
C GLY A 200 1.33 -12.86 22.48
N ARG A 201 0.19 -13.20 23.10
CA ARG A 201 -0.09 -14.54 23.61
C ARG A 201 -0.92 -15.35 22.61
N GLU A 202 -0.59 -16.62 22.41
CA GLU A 202 -1.36 -17.49 21.52
C GLU A 202 -2.78 -17.73 22.07
N ALA A 203 -3.78 -17.20 21.38
CA ALA A 203 -5.20 -17.37 21.70
C ALA A 203 -5.81 -18.57 20.95
N ALA A 204 -5.35 -18.83 19.73
CA ALA A 204 -5.78 -19.96 18.92
C ALA A 204 -4.73 -20.36 17.87
N ARG A 205 -4.81 -21.59 17.39
CA ARG A 205 -3.95 -22.14 16.34
C ARG A 205 -4.78 -22.93 15.34
N PHE A 206 -4.41 -22.80 14.07
CA PHE A 206 -5.08 -23.43 12.94
C PHE A 206 -4.07 -24.06 12.00
N GLU A 207 -4.42 -25.22 11.45
CA GLU A 207 -3.74 -25.77 10.28
C GLU A 207 -4.57 -25.44 9.05
N VAL A 208 -3.92 -24.86 8.04
CA VAL A 208 -4.57 -24.50 6.78
C VAL A 208 -4.17 -25.56 5.75
N PRO A 209 -5.07 -26.47 5.34
CA PRO A 209 -4.78 -27.44 4.30
C PRO A 209 -4.38 -26.73 3.01
N VAL A 210 -3.27 -27.15 2.40
CA VAL A 210 -2.75 -26.55 1.15
C VAL A 210 -2.72 -27.58 0.05
N LYS A 211 -3.21 -27.20 -1.14
CA LYS A 211 -3.10 -27.98 -2.36
C LYS A 211 -2.69 -27.06 -3.51
N GLY A 212 -1.57 -27.38 -4.17
CA GLY A 212 -1.07 -26.58 -5.30
C GLY A 212 -0.80 -25.12 -4.95
N GLY A 213 -0.22 -24.86 -3.78
CA GLY A 213 0.08 -23.50 -3.31
C GLY A 213 -1.15 -22.69 -2.87
N ARG A 214 -2.34 -23.27 -2.78
CA ARG A 214 -3.54 -22.59 -2.27
C ARG A 214 -4.10 -23.33 -1.07
N GLY A 215 -4.45 -22.59 -0.02
CA GLY A 215 -5.04 -23.16 1.19
C GLY A 215 -6.22 -22.36 1.69
N GLN A 216 -7.17 -23.06 2.30
CA GLN A 216 -8.36 -22.46 2.89
C GLN A 216 -8.67 -23.11 4.24
N TYR A 217 -9.06 -22.29 5.20
CA TYR A 217 -9.58 -22.71 6.50
C TYR A 217 -10.84 -21.91 6.81
N ARG A 218 -11.85 -22.58 7.36
CA ARG A 218 -13.04 -21.95 7.94
C ARG A 218 -13.30 -22.57 9.31
N GLY A 219 -13.50 -21.73 10.32
CA GLY A 219 -13.77 -22.17 11.67
C GLY A 219 -14.30 -21.04 12.54
N ARG A 220 -14.32 -21.27 13.85
CA ARG A 220 -14.75 -20.30 14.85
C ARG A 220 -13.71 -20.20 15.96
N VAL A 221 -13.51 -18.98 16.44
CA VAL A 221 -12.69 -18.64 17.61
C VAL A 221 -13.65 -18.27 18.73
N GLU A 222 -13.65 -19.05 19.80
CA GLU A 222 -14.52 -18.82 20.96
C GLU A 222 -14.03 -17.63 21.79
N GLY A 223 -14.96 -16.86 22.35
CA GLY A 223 -14.65 -15.78 23.30
C GLY A 223 -13.92 -14.57 22.70
N VAL A 224 -13.99 -14.34 21.38
CA VAL A 224 -13.42 -13.13 20.78
C VAL A 224 -14.06 -11.87 21.32
N ARG A 225 -13.26 -10.82 21.49
CA ARG A 225 -13.75 -9.47 21.73
C ARG A 225 -13.93 -8.78 20.37
N PRO A 226 -15.16 -8.39 19.99
CA PRO A 226 -15.40 -7.75 18.70
C PRO A 226 -14.71 -6.40 18.58
N TRP A 227 -14.28 -6.05 17.37
CA TRP A 227 -13.78 -4.71 17.07
C TRP A 227 -14.95 -3.74 16.85
N SER A 228 -14.88 -2.54 17.46
CA SER A 228 -15.78 -1.41 17.19
C SER A 228 -15.06 -0.07 17.40
N PRO A 229 -15.65 1.08 16.99
CA PRO A 229 -15.09 2.40 17.28
C PRO A 229 -14.84 2.72 18.76
N GLU A 230 -15.62 2.11 19.66
CA GLU A 230 -15.55 2.27 21.11
C GLU A 230 -14.61 1.25 21.78
N ASP A 231 -14.50 0.06 21.22
CA ASP A 231 -13.57 -1.00 21.66
C ASP A 231 -12.82 -1.58 20.44
N PRO A 232 -11.77 -0.89 19.94
CA PRO A 232 -11.06 -1.29 18.72
C PRO A 232 -10.10 -2.46 18.98
N LYS A 233 -10.63 -3.59 19.47
CA LYS A 233 -9.81 -4.76 19.76
C LYS A 233 -9.22 -5.35 18.47
N LEU A 234 -7.90 -5.39 18.42
CA LEU A 234 -7.13 -6.05 17.37
C LEU A 234 -6.45 -7.30 17.93
N TYR A 235 -6.40 -8.33 17.10
CA TYR A 235 -5.58 -9.52 17.24
C TYR A 235 -4.52 -9.53 16.14
N GLU A 236 -3.44 -10.29 16.31
CA GLU A 236 -2.49 -10.58 15.23
C GLU A 236 -2.73 -12.00 14.71
N LEU A 237 -3.08 -12.15 13.43
CA LEU A 237 -3.08 -13.45 12.76
C LEU A 237 -1.75 -13.63 12.05
N ARG A 238 -0.88 -14.47 12.62
CA ARG A 238 0.40 -14.87 12.03
C ARG A 238 0.22 -16.11 11.18
N VAL A 239 0.67 -16.06 9.92
CA VAL A 239 0.60 -17.17 8.97
C VAL A 239 2.02 -17.58 8.57
N GLU A 240 2.36 -18.83 8.83
CA GLU A 240 3.69 -19.42 8.67
C GLU A 240 3.64 -20.49 7.58
N LEU A 241 4.51 -20.36 6.58
CA LEU A 241 4.71 -21.34 5.51
C LEU A 241 5.92 -22.22 5.85
N TYR A 242 5.68 -23.53 5.91
CA TYR A 242 6.70 -24.54 6.16
C TYR A 242 6.97 -25.40 4.92
N TRP A 243 8.24 -25.66 4.67
CA TRP A 243 8.72 -26.61 3.67
C TRP A 243 9.46 -27.75 4.38
N GLY A 244 8.85 -28.95 4.41
CA GLY A 244 9.22 -29.94 5.44
C GLY A 244 9.06 -29.32 6.83
N ASP A 245 10.06 -29.46 7.70
CA ASP A 245 10.07 -28.87 9.05
C ASP A 245 10.69 -27.46 9.12
N ALA A 246 11.24 -26.95 8.02
CA ALA A 246 11.85 -25.63 7.97
C ALA A 246 10.80 -24.54 7.74
N LEU A 247 10.86 -23.46 8.52
CA LEU A 247 10.08 -22.25 8.27
C LEU A 247 10.64 -21.54 7.03
N ALA A 248 9.84 -21.46 5.97
CA ALA A 248 10.26 -20.89 4.68
C ALA A 248 9.87 -19.41 4.53
N ASP A 249 8.73 -19.01 5.09
CA ASP A 249 8.22 -17.65 5.07
C ASP A 249 7.17 -17.42 6.18
N ALA A 250 6.99 -16.16 6.58
CA ALA A 250 5.98 -15.77 7.54
C ALA A 250 5.45 -14.36 7.27
N VAL A 251 4.13 -14.23 7.33
CA VAL A 251 3.40 -12.96 7.22
C VAL A 251 2.44 -12.82 8.37
N TYR A 252 1.96 -11.60 8.61
CA TYR A 252 0.92 -11.36 9.60
C TYR A 252 -0.05 -10.28 9.14
N GLU A 253 -1.24 -10.31 9.73
CA GLU A 253 -2.25 -9.26 9.61
C GLU A 253 -2.80 -8.92 10.98
N ARG A 254 -3.19 -7.67 11.16
CA ARG A 254 -3.98 -7.28 12.33
C ARG A 254 -5.44 -7.46 11.98
N VAL A 255 -6.17 -8.17 12.83
CA VAL A 255 -7.54 -8.60 12.57
C VAL A 255 -8.44 -8.09 13.68
N GLY A 256 -9.51 -7.39 13.29
CA GLY A 256 -10.64 -7.10 14.18
C GLY A 256 -11.80 -8.03 13.84
N PHE A 257 -12.38 -8.68 14.84
CA PHE A 257 -13.57 -9.51 14.66
C PHE A 257 -14.80 -8.60 14.59
N ARG A 258 -15.29 -8.31 13.38
CA ARG A 258 -16.42 -7.40 13.18
C ARG A 258 -17.23 -7.75 11.95
N THR A 259 -18.52 -7.49 11.99
CA THR A 259 -19.43 -7.65 10.84
C THR A 259 -20.03 -6.30 10.50
N PHE A 260 -19.98 -5.90 9.23
CA PHE A 260 -20.60 -4.68 8.74
C PHE A 260 -21.62 -5.03 7.64
N GLU A 261 -22.82 -4.48 7.74
CA GLU A 261 -23.94 -4.84 6.84
C GLU A 261 -24.79 -3.61 6.51
N VAL A 262 -25.32 -3.60 5.29
CA VAL A 262 -26.39 -2.68 4.87
C VAL A 262 -27.71 -3.43 4.91
N ARG A 263 -28.68 -2.96 5.70
CA ARG A 263 -30.02 -3.54 5.78
C ARG A 263 -31.04 -2.46 5.42
N GLY A 264 -31.55 -2.52 4.18
CA GLY A 264 -32.43 -1.47 3.66
C GLY A 264 -31.70 -0.13 3.55
N ARG A 265 -32.03 0.82 4.42
CA ARG A 265 -31.44 2.17 4.46
C ARG A 265 -30.52 2.41 5.67
N GLU A 266 -30.29 1.38 6.47
CA GLU A 266 -29.53 1.46 7.71
C GLU A 266 -28.22 0.67 7.60
N LEU A 267 -27.19 1.19 8.26
CA LEU A 267 -25.89 0.55 8.41
C LEU A 267 -25.84 -0.16 9.75
N TYR A 268 -25.29 -1.36 9.79
CA TYR A 268 -25.15 -2.16 11.00
C TYR A 268 -23.69 -2.54 11.21
N LEU A 269 -23.18 -2.33 12.42
CA LEU A 269 -21.91 -2.86 12.89
C LEU A 269 -22.18 -3.83 14.04
N ASN A 270 -21.69 -5.07 13.92
CA ASN A 270 -21.83 -6.12 14.92
C ASN A 270 -23.30 -6.35 15.34
N GLY A 271 -24.21 -6.31 14.35
CA GLY A 271 -25.64 -6.50 14.54
C GLY A 271 -26.40 -5.29 15.10
N ARG A 272 -25.75 -4.16 15.34
CA ARG A 272 -26.37 -2.92 15.88
C ARG A 272 -26.35 -1.79 14.84
N PRO A 273 -27.42 -0.99 14.73
CA PRO A 273 -27.41 0.19 13.86
C PRO A 273 -26.27 1.14 14.22
N ILE A 274 -25.64 1.73 13.21
CA ILE A 274 -24.57 2.72 13.39
C ILE A 274 -24.78 3.91 12.46
N PHE A 275 -24.53 5.10 12.98
CA PHE A 275 -24.51 6.34 12.22
C PHE A 275 -23.07 6.78 11.98
N LEU A 276 -22.69 7.04 10.73
CA LEU A 276 -21.36 7.52 10.38
C LEU A 276 -21.31 9.04 10.55
N ALA A 277 -20.78 9.50 11.68
CA ALA A 277 -20.43 10.90 11.91
C ALA A 277 -19.01 11.12 11.39
N GLY A 278 -18.89 11.44 10.10
CA GLY A 278 -17.61 11.40 9.40
C GLY A 278 -17.13 12.71 8.81
N VAL A 279 -15.89 12.68 8.33
CA VAL A 279 -15.25 13.77 7.58
C VAL A 279 -14.60 13.24 6.29
N ASN A 280 -14.43 14.12 5.31
CA ASN A 280 -13.49 13.92 4.21
C ASN A 280 -12.11 14.45 4.64
N ARG A 281 -11.04 13.80 4.19
CA ARG A 281 -9.65 14.22 4.46
C ARG A 281 -8.86 14.29 3.16
N HIS A 282 -7.59 14.66 3.26
CA HIS A 282 -6.59 14.46 2.21
C HIS A 282 -5.27 14.01 2.86
N GLU A 283 -4.44 13.28 2.10
CA GLU A 283 -3.02 13.25 2.41
C GLU A 283 -2.38 14.53 1.84
N ASP A 284 -2.33 15.59 2.65
CA ASP A 284 -1.78 16.89 2.31
C ASP A 284 -1.14 17.52 3.55
N PHE A 285 0.14 17.90 3.46
CA PHE A 285 0.86 18.56 4.55
C PHE A 285 1.99 19.46 4.01
N PRO A 286 2.17 20.68 4.54
CA PRO A 286 3.22 21.59 4.08
C PRO A 286 4.61 20.94 4.09
N ALA A 287 5.42 21.19 3.05
CA ALA A 287 6.76 20.63 2.84
C ALA A 287 6.83 19.11 2.56
N PHE A 288 5.73 18.37 2.69
CA PHE A 288 5.68 16.93 2.42
C PHE A 288 4.74 16.58 1.26
N GLY A 289 3.81 17.48 0.92
CA GLY A 289 2.75 17.25 -0.05
C GLY A 289 1.90 16.06 0.38
N ARG A 290 1.96 14.95 -0.35
CA ARG A 290 1.11 13.77 -0.10
C ARG A 290 1.52 12.86 1.04
N ARG A 291 2.55 13.22 1.80
CA ARG A 291 2.98 12.45 2.96
C ARG A 291 2.59 13.20 4.23
N LEU A 292 1.79 12.59 5.11
CA LEU A 292 1.64 13.15 6.45
C LEU A 292 2.80 12.70 7.33
N PRO A 293 3.46 13.64 8.02
CA PRO A 293 4.37 13.30 9.10
C PRO A 293 3.64 12.56 10.23
N GLY A 294 4.25 11.54 10.80
CA GLY A 294 3.65 10.72 11.87
C GLY A 294 3.02 11.53 13.02
N PRO A 295 3.69 12.57 13.57
CA PRO A 295 3.09 13.40 14.62
C PRO A 295 1.85 14.19 14.18
N ALA A 296 1.82 14.67 12.94
CA ALA A 296 0.65 15.37 12.39
C ALA A 296 -0.53 14.40 12.21
N LEU A 297 -0.23 13.20 11.69
CA LEU A 297 -1.20 12.14 11.54
C LEU A 297 -1.84 11.73 12.88
N ILE A 298 -1.04 11.46 13.91
CA ILE A 298 -1.54 11.14 15.27
C ILE A 298 -2.40 12.28 15.82
N ARG A 299 -1.98 13.53 15.63
CA ARG A 299 -2.74 14.72 16.06
C ARG A 299 -4.11 14.76 15.40
N ASP A 300 -4.19 14.51 14.09
CA ASP A 300 -5.46 14.53 13.35
C ASP A 300 -6.44 13.49 13.89
N PHE A 301 -5.98 12.28 14.21
CA PHE A 301 -6.85 11.26 14.80
C PHE A 301 -7.39 11.65 16.18
N HIS A 302 -6.57 12.28 17.03
CA HIS A 302 -7.04 12.79 18.32
C HIS A 302 -8.01 13.98 18.18
N LEU A 303 -7.81 14.83 17.17
CA LEU A 303 -8.76 15.91 16.86
C LEU A 303 -10.10 15.33 16.40
N MET A 304 -10.09 14.32 15.52
CA MET A 304 -11.30 13.62 15.10
C MET A 304 -12.05 13.00 16.29
N LYS A 305 -11.34 12.29 17.20
CA LYS A 305 -11.97 11.75 18.42
C LYS A 305 -12.58 12.85 19.29
N ARG A 306 -11.89 13.98 19.47
CA ARG A 306 -12.40 15.13 20.25
C ARG A 306 -13.69 15.70 19.65
N LEU A 307 -13.82 15.68 18.33
CA LEU A 307 -15.00 16.17 17.62
C LEU A 307 -16.16 15.16 17.57
N GLY A 308 -15.98 13.95 18.14
CA GLY A 308 -16.98 12.88 18.07
C GLY A 308 -17.06 12.21 16.70
N VAL A 309 -16.05 12.38 15.85
CA VAL A 309 -15.96 11.71 14.56
C VAL A 309 -15.71 10.21 14.78
N ASN A 310 -16.46 9.36 14.09
CA ASN A 310 -16.29 7.91 14.12
C ASN A 310 -15.95 7.30 12.75
N ALA A 311 -15.99 8.10 11.69
CA ALA A 311 -15.69 7.64 10.34
C ALA A 311 -14.93 8.68 9.52
N PHE A 312 -14.21 8.27 8.49
CA PHE A 312 -13.73 9.18 7.45
C PHE A 312 -13.68 8.50 6.08
N ARG A 313 -13.68 9.31 5.03
CA ARG A 313 -13.47 8.85 3.66
C ARG A 313 -12.08 9.25 3.19
N THR A 314 -11.36 8.34 2.54
CA THR A 314 -10.03 8.62 1.99
C THR A 314 -10.13 9.43 0.70
N SER A 315 -10.60 10.66 0.80
CA SER A 315 -10.81 11.54 -0.36
C SER A 315 -9.43 11.89 -0.94
N HIS A 316 -9.13 11.69 -2.22
CA HIS A 316 -9.88 10.97 -3.26
C HIS A 316 -9.03 9.83 -3.81
N TYR A 317 -8.44 9.03 -2.92
CA TYR A 317 -7.46 7.98 -3.22
C TYR A 317 -7.19 7.15 -1.96
N PRO A 318 -6.72 5.89 -2.09
CA PRO A 318 -6.38 5.10 -0.91
C PRO A 318 -5.22 5.77 -0.17
N TYR A 319 -5.30 5.83 1.16
CA TYR A 319 -4.25 6.43 2.00
C TYR A 319 -3.17 5.43 2.37
N SER A 320 -2.06 5.94 2.94
CA SER A 320 -0.93 5.10 3.36
C SER A 320 -1.31 4.06 4.41
N GLU A 321 -0.52 2.98 4.47
CA GLU A 321 -0.71 1.89 5.43
C GLU A 321 -0.75 2.40 6.87
N GLU A 322 0.10 3.37 7.23
CA GLU A 322 0.13 3.97 8.58
C GLU A 322 -1.17 4.73 8.93
N HIS A 323 -1.79 5.42 7.96
CA HIS A 323 -3.07 6.08 8.18
C HIS A 323 -4.17 5.09 8.49
N LEU A 324 -4.27 4.05 7.68
CA LEU A 324 -5.28 3.02 7.86
C LEU A 324 -4.98 2.15 9.08
N ASP A 325 -3.70 2.01 9.43
CA ASP A 325 -3.28 1.33 10.64
C ASP A 325 -3.76 2.04 11.91
N LEU A 326 -3.71 3.37 11.93
CA LEU A 326 -4.27 4.16 13.02
C LEU A 326 -5.80 4.12 13.04
N ALA A 327 -6.47 3.98 11.89
CA ALA A 327 -7.91 3.77 11.85
C ALA A 327 -8.33 2.45 12.49
N ASP A 328 -7.59 1.38 12.21
CA ASP A 328 -7.78 0.09 12.87
C ASP A 328 -7.56 0.19 14.39
N GLU A 329 -6.47 0.83 14.83
CA GLU A 329 -6.10 0.92 16.25
C GLU A 329 -6.96 1.87 17.07
N MET A 330 -7.32 3.01 16.50
CA MET A 330 -8.06 4.05 17.20
C MET A 330 -9.57 3.90 17.03
N GLY A 331 -10.05 2.90 16.29
CA GLY A 331 -11.48 2.63 16.13
C GLY A 331 -12.16 3.71 15.29
N PHE A 332 -11.79 3.81 14.02
CA PHE A 332 -12.48 4.61 13.01
C PHE A 332 -12.99 3.72 11.88
N LEU A 333 -14.15 4.05 11.35
CA LEU A 333 -14.69 3.43 10.14
C LEU A 333 -14.18 4.18 8.92
N VAL A 334 -13.78 3.46 7.88
CA VAL A 334 -13.14 4.04 6.70
C VAL A 334 -13.93 3.67 5.46
N ILE A 335 -14.45 4.69 4.78
CA ILE A 335 -14.89 4.57 3.40
C ILE A 335 -13.65 4.73 2.53
N LEU A 336 -13.11 3.60 2.08
CA LEU A 336 -11.90 3.57 1.27
C LEU A 336 -12.24 3.87 -0.19
N GLU A 337 -11.58 4.87 -0.77
CA GLU A 337 -11.92 5.43 -2.08
C GLU A 337 -10.77 5.29 -3.08
N ALA A 338 -11.07 4.80 -4.29
CA ALA A 338 -10.13 4.79 -5.41
C ALA A 338 -10.08 6.16 -6.11
N PRO A 339 -8.99 6.51 -6.83
CA PRO A 339 -8.81 7.80 -7.50
C PRO A 339 -9.66 8.04 -8.76
N ILE A 340 -10.93 7.64 -8.71
CA ILE A 340 -11.91 7.74 -9.79
C ILE A 340 -12.77 9.00 -9.53
N VAL A 341 -12.13 10.16 -9.61
CA VAL A 341 -12.71 11.50 -9.38
C VAL A 341 -12.52 12.37 -10.62
N GLY A 342 -13.40 13.35 -10.85
CA GLY A 342 -13.33 14.20 -12.05
C GLY A 342 -13.78 13.52 -13.34
N VAL A 343 -14.48 12.38 -13.21
CA VAL A 343 -14.90 11.55 -14.33
C VAL A 343 -16.11 12.17 -15.04
N ARG A 344 -16.00 12.30 -16.36
CA ARG A 344 -17.05 12.79 -17.28
C ARG A 344 -17.65 11.66 -18.13
N GLU A 345 -18.74 11.94 -18.84
CA GLU A 345 -19.51 10.96 -19.62
C GLU A 345 -18.66 10.17 -20.63
N GLU A 346 -17.68 10.81 -21.27
CA GLU A 346 -16.79 10.18 -22.25
C GLU A 346 -15.95 9.03 -21.67
N HIS A 347 -15.54 9.14 -20.40
CA HIS A 347 -14.72 8.12 -19.74
C HIS A 347 -15.49 6.83 -19.49
N PHE A 348 -16.81 6.90 -19.28
CA PHE A 348 -17.66 5.71 -19.14
C PHE A 348 -17.83 4.94 -20.46
N LYS A 349 -17.48 5.56 -21.60
CA LYS A 349 -17.51 4.96 -22.93
C LYS A 349 -16.13 4.50 -23.38
N ASP A 350 -15.06 4.96 -22.72
CA ASP A 350 -13.68 4.56 -23.01
C ASP A 350 -13.30 3.28 -22.26
N ARG A 351 -13.13 2.20 -23.02
CA ARG A 351 -12.72 0.90 -22.49
C ARG A 351 -11.34 0.95 -21.82
N ALA A 352 -10.38 1.71 -22.37
CA ALA A 352 -9.03 1.79 -21.81
C ALA A 352 -9.07 2.46 -20.43
N TYR A 353 -9.80 3.57 -20.31
CA TYR A 353 -10.05 4.23 -19.02
C TYR A 353 -10.68 3.28 -18.00
N LEU A 354 -11.74 2.56 -18.39
CA LEU A 354 -12.41 1.61 -17.50
C LEU A 354 -11.50 0.49 -17.01
N GLU A 355 -10.60 -0.02 -17.86
CA GLU A 355 -9.63 -1.04 -17.43
C GLU A 355 -8.58 -0.47 -16.46
N ARG A 356 -8.11 0.77 -16.66
CA ARG A 356 -7.23 1.45 -15.68
C ARG A 356 -7.94 1.66 -14.34
N ALA A 357 -9.18 2.15 -14.37
CA ALA A 357 -9.98 2.36 -13.16
C ALA A 357 -10.22 1.05 -12.39
N LYS A 358 -10.53 -0.04 -13.09
CA LYS A 358 -10.65 -1.38 -12.49
C LYS A 358 -9.34 -1.89 -11.90
N ALA A 359 -8.21 -1.65 -12.55
CA ALA A 359 -6.90 -2.07 -12.07
C ALA A 359 -6.58 -1.42 -10.72
N VAL A 360 -6.72 -0.10 -10.61
CA VAL A 360 -6.47 0.63 -9.35
C VAL A 360 -7.46 0.21 -8.26
N LEU A 361 -8.73 0.01 -8.60
CA LEU A 361 -9.74 -0.51 -7.66
C LEU A 361 -9.38 -1.90 -7.14
N ALA A 362 -8.95 -2.81 -8.02
CA ALA A 362 -8.55 -4.16 -7.66
C ALA A 362 -7.30 -4.16 -6.77
N GLU A 363 -6.32 -3.30 -7.05
CA GLU A 363 -5.12 -3.11 -6.22
C GLU A 363 -5.48 -2.62 -4.82
N MET A 364 -6.32 -1.58 -4.73
CA MET A 364 -6.80 -1.02 -3.46
C MET A 364 -7.51 -2.07 -2.60
N ILE A 365 -8.47 -2.80 -3.20
CA ILE A 365 -9.18 -3.88 -2.49
C ILE A 365 -8.20 -4.94 -2.03
N LYS A 366 -7.31 -5.40 -2.91
CA LYS A 366 -6.32 -6.44 -2.57
C LYS A 366 -5.44 -6.03 -1.38
N GLN A 367 -5.02 -4.78 -1.32
CA GLN A 367 -4.11 -4.28 -0.29
C GLN A 367 -4.80 -4.12 1.08
N HIS A 368 -6.08 -3.71 1.10
CA HIS A 368 -6.73 -3.25 2.32
C HIS A 368 -7.96 -4.05 2.76
N ARG A 369 -8.39 -5.09 2.02
CA ARG A 369 -9.58 -5.93 2.34
C ARG A 369 -9.57 -6.59 3.72
N ASN A 370 -8.40 -6.78 4.34
CA ASN A 370 -8.28 -7.45 5.65
C ASN A 370 -8.48 -6.47 6.82
N ARG A 371 -8.58 -5.16 6.55
CA ARG A 371 -8.63 -4.13 7.60
C ARG A 371 -10.00 -4.09 8.26
N PRO A 372 -10.09 -4.18 9.61
CA PRO A 372 -11.38 -4.03 10.29
C PRO A 372 -11.97 -2.62 10.15
N SER A 373 -11.15 -1.58 9.99
CA SER A 373 -11.64 -0.21 9.82
C SER A 373 -12.39 0.01 8.52
N VAL A 374 -12.01 -0.69 7.44
CA VAL A 374 -12.59 -0.52 6.10
C VAL A 374 -13.96 -1.21 6.06
N VAL A 375 -15.00 -0.45 5.70
CA VAL A 375 -16.42 -0.88 5.75
C VAL A 375 -17.22 -0.50 4.51
#